data_AF-A0A4U0XKJ5-F1
#
_entry.id   AF-A0A4U0XKJ5-F1
#
_cell.length_a   1.000
_cell.length_b   1.000
_cell.length_c   1.000
_cell.angle_alpha   90.00
_cell.angle_beta   90.00
_cell.angle_gamma   90.00
#
_symmetry.space_group_name_H-M   'P 1'
#
loop_
_entity.id
_entity.type
_entity.pdbx_description
1 polymer ?
#
loop_
_entity_poly.entity_id
_entity_poly.type
_entity_poly.pdbx_seq_one_letter_code
_entity_poly.pdbx_strand_id
1 'polypeptide(L)'
;MPSKLAKVQKHVSKKKGSKINSLHENSRDAKRLRNAGARDDRVSRLGAVREKANRQWLERVFFFQDRLPDTLHPLDLESIQALITEYLKRNDEEIEQLKAERRVGRPPSTRFTILEQEKKVEGKEYESGFWVPNLQDEETLTRLDGWKGDWISLANLRFLRVDVGGMVKESQFPPRAFYGSRSPFFDAALNKCWKEGSDKKVALPQDQPHVVTLYIQQLYSGKIHITKTRTRDGLDKHENIPEYPLLAELLVFGERVQDAAFKNAVMDAFLARIIEPMDGLCSFPVTTTIDTIYKSTMSGSVARQLMVDVHVLFGYEHWITPRPEDHNKEFLMDLARGMMEARAEGNWQPIQNAALVMSVMDFDRYHQNSKAAKN
;
A
#
# COMPACT_ATOMS: atom_id res chain seq x y z
N MET A 1 -10.43 7.60 -12.87
CA MET A 1 -10.91 8.76 -12.08
C MET A 1 -9.96 9.94 -12.29
N PRO A 2 -10.44 11.18 -12.43
CA PRO A 2 -9.57 12.34 -12.63
C PRO A 2 -8.66 12.56 -11.42
N SER A 3 -7.40 12.91 -11.68
CA SER A 3 -6.36 13.11 -10.67
C SER A 3 -6.73 14.21 -9.66
N LYS A 4 -6.15 14.19 -8.45
CA LYS A 4 -6.45 15.23 -7.45
C LYS A 4 -6.02 16.60 -7.98
N LEU A 5 -4.91 16.69 -8.70
CA LEU A 5 -4.46 17.91 -9.38
C LEU A 5 -5.50 18.42 -10.37
N ALA A 6 -6.08 17.56 -11.22
CA ALA A 6 -7.10 17.99 -12.19
C ALA A 6 -8.34 18.60 -11.51
N LYS A 7 -8.76 18.03 -10.38
CA LYS A 7 -9.86 18.59 -9.57
C LYS A 7 -9.49 19.94 -8.95
N VAL A 8 -8.28 20.06 -8.40
CA VAL A 8 -7.79 21.31 -7.79
C VAL A 8 -7.60 22.40 -8.86
N GLN A 9 -7.04 22.07 -10.02
CA GLN A 9 -6.93 22.97 -11.17
C GLN A 9 -8.28 23.48 -11.63
N LYS A 10 -9.29 22.60 -11.75
CA LYS A 10 -10.67 23.01 -12.10
C LYS A 10 -11.29 23.95 -11.07
N HIS A 11 -11.01 23.74 -9.79
CA HIS A 11 -11.51 24.61 -8.73
C HIS A 11 -10.81 25.99 -8.75
N VAL A 12 -9.49 26.01 -8.91
CA VAL A 12 -8.71 27.24 -8.99
C VAL A 12 -9.06 28.02 -10.26
N SER A 13 -9.23 27.35 -11.41
CA SER A 13 -9.61 27.99 -12.67
C SER A 13 -11.02 28.59 -12.59
N LYS A 14 -11.97 27.91 -11.95
CA LYS A 14 -13.31 28.46 -11.70
C LYS A 14 -13.27 29.73 -10.83
N LYS A 15 -12.31 29.83 -9.91
CA LYS A 15 -12.15 30.97 -8.99
C LYS A 15 -11.34 32.13 -9.57
N LYS A 16 -10.33 31.85 -10.40
CA LYS A 16 -9.33 32.82 -10.88
C LYS A 16 -9.39 33.10 -12.38
N GLY A 17 -10.21 32.37 -13.14
CA GLY A 17 -10.32 32.50 -14.59
C GLY A 17 -8.98 32.27 -15.28
N SER A 18 -8.63 33.14 -16.24
CA SER A 18 -7.36 33.09 -16.98
C SER A 18 -6.11 33.37 -16.12
N LYS A 19 -6.27 33.86 -14.88
CA LYS A 19 -5.15 34.22 -13.98
C LYS A 19 -4.53 33.03 -13.23
N ILE A 20 -4.86 31.79 -13.59
CA ILE A 20 -4.27 30.59 -12.98
C ILE A 20 -2.75 30.49 -13.23
N ASN A 21 -2.29 30.96 -14.40
CA ASN A 21 -0.88 30.97 -14.77
C ASN A 21 -0.11 32.17 -14.20
N SER A 22 -0.80 33.13 -13.57
CA SER A 22 -0.22 34.34 -12.98
C SER A 22 -0.41 34.38 -11.46
N LEU A 23 -0.47 33.20 -10.83
CA LEU A 23 -0.48 33.08 -9.39
C LEU A 23 0.89 33.42 -8.82
N HIS A 24 0.95 34.33 -7.84
CA HIS A 24 2.16 34.55 -7.07
C HIS A 24 2.62 33.23 -6.43
N GLU A 25 3.93 32.97 -6.44
CA GLU A 25 4.50 31.69 -6.02
C GLU A 25 4.01 31.27 -4.62
N ASN A 26 4.04 32.20 -3.66
CA ASN A 26 3.62 31.94 -2.27
C ASN A 26 2.10 32.02 -2.04
N SER A 27 1.30 32.23 -3.08
CA SER A 27 -0.16 32.31 -2.94
C SER A 27 -0.76 30.97 -2.51
N ARG A 28 -1.89 31.03 -1.78
CA ARG A 28 -2.62 29.84 -1.32
C ARG A 28 -3.00 28.90 -2.47
N ASP A 29 -3.43 29.45 -3.59
CA ASP A 29 -3.83 28.66 -4.76
C ASP A 29 -2.60 28.03 -5.45
N ALA A 30 -1.44 28.71 -5.50
CA ALA A 30 -0.19 28.14 -6.01
C ALA A 30 0.33 26.99 -5.12
N LYS A 31 0.29 27.13 -3.79
CA LYS A 31 0.66 26.05 -2.86
C LYS A 31 -0.27 24.84 -2.98
N ARG A 32 -1.58 25.06 -3.11
CA ARG A 32 -2.56 23.97 -3.33
C ARG A 32 -2.29 23.19 -4.60
N LEU A 33 -1.95 23.87 -5.70
CA LEU A 33 -1.58 23.24 -6.97
C LEU A 33 -0.29 22.43 -6.83
N ARG A 34 0.74 22.99 -6.19
CA ARG A 34 2.02 22.28 -5.95
C ARG A 34 1.84 21.03 -5.09
N ASN A 35 1.09 21.11 -3.99
CA ASN A 35 0.85 19.96 -3.12
C ASN A 35 0.00 18.87 -3.79
N ALA A 36 -1.00 19.27 -4.59
CA ALA A 36 -1.79 18.32 -5.36
C ALA A 36 -0.95 17.62 -6.44
N GLY A 37 -0.06 18.36 -7.12
CA GLY A 37 0.91 17.81 -8.06
C GLY A 37 1.89 16.85 -7.39
N ALA A 38 2.55 17.27 -6.31
CA ALA A 38 3.47 16.42 -5.56
C ALA A 38 2.82 15.12 -5.04
N ARG A 39 1.53 15.18 -4.66
CA ARG A 39 0.77 14.00 -4.27
C ARG A 39 0.46 13.09 -5.46
N ASP A 40 -0.01 13.64 -6.59
CA ASP A 40 -0.26 12.86 -7.80
C ASP A 40 1.04 12.22 -8.31
N ASP A 41 2.17 12.93 -8.28
CA ASP A 41 3.50 12.42 -8.61
C ASP A 41 3.91 11.27 -7.69
N ARG A 42 3.68 11.41 -6.37
CA ARG A 42 3.96 10.33 -5.40
C ARG A 42 3.11 9.10 -5.68
N VAL A 43 1.82 9.26 -5.93
CA VAL A 43 0.91 8.17 -6.28
C VAL A 43 1.32 7.51 -7.58
N SER A 44 1.70 8.29 -8.60
CA SER A 44 2.21 7.80 -9.88
C SER A 44 3.51 7.01 -9.72
N ARG A 45 4.49 7.56 -8.98
CA ARG A 45 5.75 6.87 -8.67
C ARG A 45 5.52 5.55 -7.95
N LEU A 46 4.66 5.54 -6.92
CA LEU A 46 4.31 4.31 -6.20
C LEU A 46 3.60 3.30 -7.11
N GLY A 47 2.75 3.77 -8.01
CA GLY A 47 2.14 2.94 -9.07
C GLY A 47 3.18 2.29 -9.97
N ALA A 48 4.13 3.08 -10.50
CA ALA A 48 5.19 2.58 -11.37
C ALA A 48 6.15 1.60 -10.67
N VAL A 49 6.48 1.85 -9.40
CA VAL A 49 7.28 0.91 -8.58
C VAL A 49 6.55 -0.43 -8.42
N ARG A 50 5.24 -0.41 -8.19
CA ARG A 50 4.43 -1.63 -8.07
C ARG A 50 4.30 -2.35 -9.39
N GLU A 51 4.03 -1.64 -10.47
CA GLU A 51 3.96 -2.23 -11.82
C GLU A 51 5.28 -2.90 -12.17
N LYS A 52 6.42 -2.28 -11.83
CA LYS A 52 7.74 -2.90 -11.98
C LYS A 52 7.92 -4.13 -11.10
N ALA A 53 7.49 -4.10 -9.84
CA ALA A 53 7.58 -5.25 -8.93
C ALA A 53 6.67 -6.42 -9.34
N ASN A 54 5.50 -6.12 -9.93
CA ASN A 54 4.51 -7.09 -10.35
C ASN A 54 4.77 -7.63 -11.76
N ARG A 55 5.60 -6.93 -12.55
CA ARG A 55 5.84 -7.22 -13.97
C ARG A 55 6.17 -8.68 -14.24
N GLN A 56 7.12 -9.25 -13.49
CA GLN A 56 7.53 -10.64 -13.68
C GLN A 56 6.36 -11.64 -13.58
N TRP A 57 5.39 -11.35 -12.71
CA TRP A 57 4.23 -12.20 -12.48
C TRP A 57 3.18 -11.99 -13.58
N LEU A 58 3.00 -10.75 -14.04
CA LEU A 58 2.13 -10.46 -15.17
C LEU A 58 2.65 -11.11 -16.45
N GLU A 59 3.95 -10.94 -16.76
CA GLU A 59 4.62 -11.57 -17.89
C GLU A 59 4.51 -13.09 -17.85
N ARG A 60 4.64 -13.69 -16.65
CA ARG A 60 4.40 -15.13 -16.46
C ARG A 60 2.98 -15.52 -16.82
N VAL A 61 1.97 -14.83 -16.31
CA VAL A 61 0.56 -15.18 -16.60
C VAL A 61 0.24 -14.96 -18.07
N PHE A 62 0.74 -13.89 -18.69
CA PHE A 62 0.62 -13.65 -20.12
C PHE A 62 1.23 -14.78 -20.95
N PHE A 63 2.42 -15.26 -20.57
CA PHE A 63 3.01 -16.40 -21.25
C PHE A 63 2.07 -17.60 -21.27
N PHE A 64 1.45 -17.96 -20.14
CA PHE A 64 0.50 -19.08 -20.11
C PHE A 64 -0.81 -18.78 -20.85
N GLN A 65 -1.29 -17.54 -20.81
CA GLN A 65 -2.46 -17.10 -21.58
C GLN A 65 -2.23 -17.23 -23.09
N ASP A 66 -1.06 -16.82 -23.57
CA ASP A 66 -0.68 -16.86 -24.99
C ASP A 66 -0.49 -18.29 -25.53
N ARG A 67 -0.45 -19.30 -24.65
CA ARG A 67 -0.36 -20.72 -25.01
C ARG A 67 -1.64 -21.50 -24.72
N LEU A 68 -2.75 -20.81 -24.46
CA LEU A 68 -4.04 -21.47 -24.35
C LEU A 68 -4.44 -22.08 -25.70
N PRO A 69 -5.08 -23.26 -25.71
CA PRO A 69 -5.59 -23.87 -26.93
C PRO A 69 -6.76 -23.06 -27.50
N ASP A 70 -6.89 -23.04 -28.83
CA ASP A 70 -7.99 -22.34 -29.53
C ASP A 70 -9.38 -22.77 -29.01
N THR A 71 -9.54 -24.06 -28.73
CA THR A 71 -10.71 -24.58 -28.01
C THR A 71 -10.29 -24.86 -26.58
N LEU A 72 -10.82 -24.08 -25.63
CA LEU A 72 -10.50 -24.23 -24.21
C LEU A 72 -10.93 -25.61 -23.69
N HIS A 73 -9.98 -26.32 -23.10
CA HIS A 73 -10.17 -27.58 -22.39
C HIS A 73 -9.13 -27.70 -21.28
N PRO A 74 -9.42 -28.40 -20.17
CA PRO A 74 -8.43 -28.67 -19.13
C PRO A 74 -7.17 -29.32 -19.69
N LEU A 75 -6.01 -28.75 -19.38
CA LEU A 75 -4.72 -29.33 -19.75
C LEU A 75 -4.36 -30.47 -18.79
N ASP A 76 -3.67 -31.48 -19.31
CA ASP A 76 -3.04 -32.49 -18.47
C ASP A 76 -1.76 -31.96 -17.82
N LEU A 77 -1.29 -32.69 -16.81
CA LEU A 77 -0.12 -32.28 -16.04
C LEU A 77 1.15 -32.25 -16.91
N GLU A 78 1.28 -33.15 -17.88
CA GLU A 78 2.41 -33.23 -18.79
C GLU A 78 2.51 -31.96 -19.65
N SER A 79 1.39 -31.51 -20.23
CA SER A 79 1.34 -30.26 -20.99
C SER A 79 1.68 -29.05 -20.13
N ILE A 80 1.21 -29.01 -18.87
CA ILE A 80 1.53 -27.93 -17.93
C ILE A 80 3.04 -27.91 -17.62
N GLN A 81 3.65 -29.07 -17.36
CA GLN A 81 5.10 -29.17 -17.13
C GLN A 81 5.93 -28.81 -18.37
N ALA A 82 5.43 -29.12 -19.57
CA ALA A 82 6.03 -28.69 -20.83
C ALA A 82 6.02 -27.16 -20.97
N LEU A 83 4.88 -26.51 -20.69
CA LEU A 83 4.77 -25.04 -20.71
C LEU A 83 5.67 -24.38 -19.65
N ILE A 84 5.77 -24.93 -18.45
CA ILE A 84 6.71 -24.45 -17.42
C ILE A 84 8.14 -24.54 -17.94
N THR A 85 8.49 -25.67 -18.58
CA THR A 85 9.84 -25.87 -19.13
C THR A 85 10.14 -24.88 -20.27
N GLU A 86 9.18 -24.61 -21.15
CA GLU A 86 9.29 -23.59 -22.19
C GLU A 86 9.51 -22.21 -21.57
N TYR A 87 8.72 -21.83 -20.55
CA TYR A 87 8.88 -20.57 -19.84
C TYR A 87 10.27 -20.40 -19.23
N LEU A 88 10.79 -21.45 -18.58
CA LEU A 88 12.12 -21.42 -17.94
C LEU A 88 13.26 -21.28 -18.96
N LYS A 89 13.05 -21.73 -20.20
CA LYS A 89 14.04 -21.67 -21.29
C LYS A 89 13.95 -20.41 -22.14
N ARG A 90 12.96 -19.53 -21.91
CA ARG A 90 12.67 -18.35 -22.76
C ARG A 90 13.87 -17.41 -22.99
N ASN A 91 14.83 -17.40 -22.06
CA ASN A 91 16.00 -16.52 -22.11
C ASN A 91 17.30 -17.27 -22.48
N ASP A 92 17.23 -18.57 -22.81
CA ASP A 92 18.43 -19.39 -23.00
C ASP A 92 19.26 -18.90 -24.19
N GLU A 93 18.62 -18.56 -25.30
CA GLU A 93 19.29 -18.02 -26.49
C GLU A 93 19.99 -16.68 -26.20
N GLU A 94 19.33 -15.76 -25.47
CA GLU A 94 19.93 -14.46 -25.09
C GLU A 94 21.12 -14.66 -24.14
N ILE A 95 21.01 -15.58 -23.18
CA ILE A 95 22.11 -15.91 -22.26
C ILE A 95 23.30 -16.50 -23.02
N GLU A 96 23.06 -17.40 -23.97
CA GLU A 96 24.11 -18.02 -24.80
C GLU A 96 24.79 -16.98 -25.69
N GLN A 97 24.03 -16.08 -26.31
CA GLN A 97 24.57 -14.98 -27.10
C GLN A 97 25.46 -14.07 -26.25
N LEU A 98 24.97 -13.60 -25.10
CA LEU A 98 25.74 -12.75 -24.19
C LEU A 98 27.00 -13.43 -23.65
N LYS A 99 26.96 -14.75 -23.49
CA LYS A 99 28.11 -15.57 -23.10
C LYS A 99 29.13 -15.69 -24.23
N ALA A 100 28.69 -15.87 -25.47
CA ALA A 100 29.56 -15.98 -26.64
C ALA A 100 30.24 -14.65 -27.00
N GLU A 101 29.53 -13.53 -26.88
CA GLU A 101 30.06 -12.19 -27.13
C GLU A 101 31.07 -11.73 -26.06
N ARG A 102 31.11 -12.41 -24.91
CA ARG A 102 31.99 -12.08 -23.80
C ARG A 102 33.44 -12.50 -24.09
N ARG A 103 34.32 -11.49 -24.19
CA ARG A 103 35.78 -11.71 -24.27
C ARG A 103 36.35 -12.27 -22.97
N VAL A 104 37.35 -13.14 -23.09
CA VAL A 104 38.08 -13.74 -21.96
C VAL A 104 38.61 -12.64 -21.02
N GLY A 105 38.33 -12.77 -19.72
CA GLY A 105 38.74 -11.82 -18.69
C GLY A 105 37.81 -10.62 -18.44
N ARG A 106 36.83 -10.36 -19.32
CA ARG A 106 35.82 -9.31 -19.07
C ARG A 106 34.80 -9.79 -18.02
N PRO A 107 34.38 -8.96 -17.05
CA PRO A 107 33.25 -9.26 -16.18
C PRO A 107 31.94 -9.47 -16.98
N PRO A 108 31.00 -10.30 -16.49
CA PRO A 108 29.70 -10.44 -17.15
C PRO A 108 28.94 -9.10 -17.18
N SER A 109 28.13 -8.88 -18.22
CA SER A 109 27.29 -7.68 -18.30
C SER A 109 26.19 -7.73 -17.23
N THR A 110 25.64 -6.55 -16.88
CA THR A 110 24.51 -6.46 -15.96
C THR A 110 23.30 -7.27 -16.45
N ARG A 111 23.01 -7.21 -17.76
CA ARG A 111 21.92 -7.99 -18.38
C ARG A 111 22.15 -9.49 -18.25
N PHE A 112 23.35 -9.97 -18.56
CA PHE A 112 23.71 -11.38 -18.39
C PHE A 112 23.51 -11.83 -16.94
N THR A 113 24.01 -11.03 -15.98
CA THR A 113 23.93 -11.35 -14.55
C THR A 113 22.47 -11.43 -14.06
N ILE A 114 21.62 -10.51 -14.52
CA ILE A 114 20.18 -10.50 -14.19
C ILE A 114 19.51 -11.75 -14.75
N LEU A 115 19.72 -12.07 -16.04
CA LEU A 115 19.11 -13.22 -16.69
C LEU A 115 19.54 -14.55 -16.07
N GLU A 116 20.82 -14.69 -15.74
CA GLU A 116 21.33 -15.89 -15.08
C GLU A 116 20.71 -16.05 -13.67
N GLN A 117 20.55 -14.94 -12.95
CA GLN A 117 19.90 -14.94 -11.65
C GLN A 117 18.41 -15.28 -11.75
N GLU A 118 17.68 -14.73 -12.72
CA GLU A 118 16.27 -15.04 -12.98
C GLU A 118 16.10 -16.53 -13.29
N LYS A 119 16.87 -17.07 -14.24
CA LYS A 119 16.88 -18.50 -14.59
C LYS A 119 17.14 -19.38 -13.37
N LYS A 120 18.10 -19.00 -12.53
CA LYS A 120 18.44 -19.74 -11.30
C LYS A 120 17.31 -19.68 -10.25
N VAL A 121 16.69 -18.52 -10.07
CA VAL A 121 15.60 -18.34 -9.09
C VAL A 121 14.36 -19.12 -9.53
N GLU A 122 13.97 -19.03 -10.79
CA GLU A 122 12.81 -19.72 -11.34
C GLU A 122 13.02 -21.23 -11.41
N GLY A 123 14.22 -21.69 -11.77
CA GLY A 123 14.56 -23.11 -11.72
C GLY A 123 14.43 -23.70 -10.32
N LYS A 124 14.95 -23.01 -9.30
CA LYS A 124 14.75 -23.39 -7.89
C LYS A 124 13.29 -23.34 -7.44
N GLU A 125 12.53 -22.38 -7.96
CA GLU A 125 11.09 -22.33 -7.72
C GLU A 125 10.41 -23.60 -8.25
N TYR A 126 10.75 -24.03 -9.47
CA TYR A 126 10.17 -25.22 -10.09
C TYR A 126 10.51 -26.52 -9.35
N GLU A 127 11.73 -26.66 -8.82
CA GLU A 127 12.11 -27.81 -7.97
C GLU A 127 11.17 -27.99 -6.76
N SER A 128 10.57 -26.91 -6.26
CA SER A 128 9.73 -26.92 -5.05
C SER A 128 8.26 -26.58 -5.28
N GLY A 129 7.87 -26.39 -6.54
CA GLY A 129 6.53 -26.01 -6.99
C GLY A 129 6.51 -24.63 -7.65
N PHE A 130 6.45 -24.60 -8.98
CA PHE A 130 6.32 -23.40 -9.78
C PHE A 130 4.91 -22.83 -9.70
N TRP A 131 4.79 -21.51 -9.49
CA TRP A 131 3.50 -20.85 -9.42
C TRP A 131 2.92 -20.59 -10.80
N VAL A 132 1.75 -21.15 -11.09
CA VAL A 132 1.06 -21.08 -12.37
C VAL A 132 -0.46 -20.93 -12.19
N PRO A 133 -1.19 -20.31 -13.13
CA PRO A 133 -2.64 -20.41 -13.17
C PRO A 133 -3.09 -21.89 -13.20
N ASN A 134 -4.25 -22.19 -12.63
CA ASN A 134 -4.80 -23.53 -12.72
C ASN A 134 -5.33 -23.81 -14.14
N LEU A 135 -4.48 -24.38 -14.99
CA LEU A 135 -4.83 -24.72 -16.38
C LEU A 135 -5.65 -26.03 -16.49
N GLN A 136 -5.94 -26.70 -15.37
CA GLN A 136 -6.78 -27.90 -15.31
C GLN A 136 -8.24 -27.58 -14.97
N ASP A 137 -8.59 -26.30 -14.78
CA ASP A 137 -9.90 -25.84 -14.34
C ASP A 137 -10.54 -24.95 -15.42
N GLU A 138 -11.69 -25.38 -15.96
CA GLU A 138 -12.37 -24.70 -17.07
C GLU A 138 -12.77 -23.25 -16.74
N GLU A 139 -13.18 -23.00 -15.49
CA GLU A 139 -13.54 -21.67 -15.03
C GLU A 139 -12.30 -20.74 -15.02
N THR A 140 -11.16 -21.25 -14.56
CA THR A 140 -9.89 -20.53 -14.59
C THR A 140 -9.42 -20.26 -16.03
N LEU A 141 -9.57 -21.22 -16.94
CA LEU A 141 -9.23 -21.05 -18.36
C LEU A 141 -10.06 -19.93 -19.01
N THR A 142 -11.38 -19.94 -18.80
CA THR A 142 -12.29 -18.91 -19.34
C THR A 142 -11.94 -17.52 -18.83
N ARG A 143 -11.63 -17.41 -17.53
CA ARG A 143 -11.22 -16.14 -16.91
C ARG A 143 -9.84 -15.69 -17.38
N LEU A 144 -8.91 -16.63 -17.60
CA LEU A 144 -7.56 -16.35 -18.08
C LEU A 144 -7.58 -15.88 -19.54
N ASP A 145 -8.36 -16.52 -20.41
CA ASP A 145 -8.52 -16.10 -21.81
C ASP A 145 -8.98 -14.64 -21.93
N GLY A 146 -9.99 -14.25 -21.13
CA GLY A 146 -10.50 -12.87 -21.07
C GLY A 146 -9.66 -11.88 -20.24
N TRP A 147 -8.55 -12.31 -19.63
CA TRP A 147 -7.74 -11.46 -18.77
C TRP A 147 -6.96 -10.41 -19.56
N LYS A 148 -6.93 -9.16 -19.08
CA LYS A 148 -6.38 -8.00 -19.82
C LYS A 148 -5.12 -7.41 -19.19
N GLY A 149 -4.38 -8.20 -18.40
CA GLY A 149 -3.14 -7.74 -17.79
C GLY A 149 -3.28 -6.95 -16.49
N ASP A 150 -4.48 -6.81 -15.93
CA ASP A 150 -4.66 -6.09 -14.66
C ASP A 150 -4.31 -6.98 -13.47
N TRP A 151 -3.41 -6.49 -12.61
CA TRP A 151 -2.91 -7.21 -11.43
C TRP A 151 -4.02 -7.59 -10.45
N ILE A 152 -5.01 -6.71 -10.21
CA ILE A 152 -6.06 -6.96 -9.23
C ILE A 152 -6.97 -8.08 -9.71
N SER A 153 -7.26 -8.12 -11.00
CA SER A 153 -8.13 -9.16 -11.59
C SER A 153 -7.55 -10.57 -11.53
N LEU A 154 -6.24 -10.73 -11.31
CA LEU A 154 -5.63 -12.05 -11.03
C LEU A 154 -6.18 -12.68 -9.75
N ALA A 155 -6.75 -11.91 -8.82
CA ALA A 155 -7.47 -12.41 -7.65
C ALA A 155 -8.61 -13.38 -8.00
N ASN A 156 -9.16 -13.25 -9.21
CA ASN A 156 -10.27 -14.05 -9.69
C ASN A 156 -9.80 -15.36 -10.34
N LEU A 157 -8.49 -15.61 -10.46
CA LEU A 157 -7.95 -16.85 -11.00
C LEU A 157 -7.56 -17.81 -9.86
N ARG A 158 -7.70 -19.11 -10.10
CA ARG A 158 -7.11 -20.13 -9.23
C ARG A 158 -5.67 -20.38 -9.65
N PHE A 159 -4.81 -20.67 -8.68
CA PHE A 159 -3.40 -20.93 -8.92
C PHE A 159 -2.97 -22.26 -8.31
N LEU A 160 -1.97 -22.86 -8.95
CA LEU A 160 -1.33 -24.09 -8.50
C LEU A 160 0.16 -23.87 -8.28
N ARG A 161 0.76 -24.81 -7.56
CA ARG A 161 2.19 -25.03 -7.43
C ARG A 161 2.49 -26.40 -8.02
N VAL A 162 3.19 -26.43 -9.14
CA VAL A 162 3.54 -27.66 -9.86
C VAL A 162 5.05 -27.85 -9.78
N ASP A 163 5.52 -28.94 -9.18
CA ASP A 163 6.96 -29.23 -9.12
C ASP A 163 7.45 -30.10 -10.27
N VAL A 164 8.77 -30.24 -10.38
CA VAL A 164 9.43 -31.07 -11.39
C VAL A 164 9.06 -32.55 -11.29
N GLY A 165 8.66 -33.03 -10.10
CA GLY A 165 8.19 -34.40 -9.87
C GLY A 165 6.72 -34.61 -10.20
N GLY A 166 6.00 -33.58 -10.64
CA GLY A 166 4.57 -33.65 -10.95
C GLY A 166 3.67 -33.51 -9.72
N MET A 167 4.20 -33.13 -8.56
CA MET A 167 3.36 -32.84 -7.40
C MET A 167 2.62 -31.53 -7.62
N VAL A 168 1.30 -31.59 -7.52
CA VAL A 168 0.42 -30.42 -7.62
C VAL A 168 -0.08 -30.04 -6.22
N LYS A 169 0.01 -28.75 -5.89
CA LYS A 169 -0.54 -28.17 -4.66
C LYS A 169 -1.35 -26.93 -4.99
N GLU A 170 -2.47 -26.74 -4.29
CA GLU A 170 -3.20 -25.49 -4.36
C GLU A 170 -2.32 -24.32 -3.91
N SER A 171 -2.51 -23.18 -4.58
CA SER A 171 -1.85 -21.93 -4.26
C SER A 171 -2.84 -20.77 -4.38
N GLN A 172 -2.53 -19.70 -3.66
CA GLN A 172 -3.32 -18.48 -3.71
C GLN A 172 -2.53 -17.39 -4.44
N PHE A 173 -3.27 -16.42 -4.96
CA PHE A 173 -2.75 -15.13 -5.36
C PHE A 173 -2.80 -14.15 -4.17
N PRO A 174 -1.86 -13.21 -4.06
CA PRO A 174 -0.57 -13.18 -4.74
C PRO A 174 0.31 -14.34 -4.25
N PRO A 175 1.37 -14.70 -4.99
CA PRO A 175 2.29 -15.76 -4.59
C PRO A 175 2.89 -15.47 -3.21
N ARG A 176 3.18 -16.51 -2.41
CA ARG A 176 3.75 -16.38 -1.05
C ARG A 176 4.95 -15.42 -0.94
N ALA A 177 5.83 -15.42 -1.94
CA ALA A 177 6.98 -14.52 -2.00
C ALA A 177 6.59 -13.03 -1.91
N PHE A 178 5.39 -12.67 -2.38
CA PHE A 178 4.85 -11.32 -2.34
C PHE A 178 4.56 -10.83 -0.91
N TYR A 179 4.04 -11.71 -0.04
CA TYR A 179 3.74 -11.36 1.36
C TYR A 179 5.02 -11.25 2.20
N GLY A 180 5.94 -12.22 2.05
CA GLY A 180 7.19 -12.26 2.82
C GLY A 180 8.12 -11.09 2.51
N SER A 181 8.23 -10.65 1.25
CA SER A 181 9.09 -9.52 0.89
C SER A 181 8.67 -8.17 1.50
N ARG A 182 7.41 -8.06 1.94
CA ARG A 182 6.80 -6.78 2.32
C ARG A 182 6.58 -6.63 3.83
N SER A 183 6.49 -7.76 4.54
CA SER A 183 6.22 -7.82 5.96
C SER A 183 7.17 -8.83 6.61
N PRO A 184 8.10 -8.37 7.46
CA PRO A 184 8.96 -9.25 8.25
C PRO A 184 8.15 -10.23 9.12
N PHE A 185 6.97 -9.80 9.58
CA PHE A 185 6.04 -10.66 10.30
C PHE A 185 5.58 -11.84 9.44
N PHE A 186 5.08 -11.60 8.21
CA PHE A 186 4.64 -12.68 7.34
C PHE A 186 5.81 -13.50 6.79
N ASP A 187 7.00 -12.92 6.61
CA ASP A 187 8.21 -13.66 6.25
C ASP A 187 8.58 -14.68 7.35
N ALA A 188 8.60 -14.22 8.60
CA ALA A 188 8.86 -15.06 9.76
C ALA A 188 7.75 -16.11 9.97
N ALA A 189 6.48 -15.70 9.97
CA ALA A 189 5.34 -16.57 10.22
C ALA A 189 5.17 -17.65 9.15
N LEU A 190 5.46 -17.33 7.89
CA LEU A 190 5.37 -18.31 6.82
C LEU A 190 6.62 -19.20 6.74
N ASN A 191 7.71 -18.90 7.44
CA ASN A 191 8.93 -19.72 7.42
C ASN A 191 8.61 -21.19 7.78
N LYS A 192 9.13 -22.14 6.99
CA LYS A 192 8.82 -23.58 7.10
C LYS A 192 9.18 -24.19 8.47
N CYS A 193 10.03 -23.54 9.25
CA CYS A 193 10.38 -23.96 10.61
C CYS A 193 9.21 -23.84 11.60
N TRP A 194 8.14 -23.10 11.25
CA TRP A 194 6.95 -22.94 12.07
C TRP A 194 5.77 -23.74 11.52
N LYS A 195 4.81 -24.06 12.39
CA LYS A 195 3.61 -24.80 12.03
C LYS A 195 2.80 -24.06 10.96
N GLU A 196 2.71 -22.75 11.08
CA GLU A 196 2.05 -21.83 10.16
C GLU A 196 2.68 -21.85 8.76
N GLY A 197 4.01 -22.00 8.68
CA GLY A 197 4.73 -22.13 7.43
C GLY A 197 4.57 -23.48 6.75
N SER A 198 4.35 -24.54 7.54
CA SER A 198 4.03 -25.89 7.07
C SER A 198 2.58 -26.01 6.62
N ASP A 199 1.65 -25.51 7.44
CA ASP A 199 0.20 -25.55 7.19
C ASP A 199 -0.25 -24.46 6.19
N LYS A 200 0.64 -23.52 5.85
CA LYS A 200 0.38 -22.33 5.02
C LYS A 200 -0.81 -21.50 5.50
N LYS A 201 -1.07 -21.52 6.81
CA LYS A 201 -2.20 -20.82 7.45
C LYS A 201 -1.65 -19.97 8.57
N VAL A 202 -1.88 -18.65 8.49
CA VAL A 202 -1.55 -17.70 9.55
C VAL A 202 -2.85 -17.30 10.25
N ALA A 203 -2.98 -17.68 11.52
CA ALA A 203 -4.14 -17.29 12.33
C ALA A 203 -3.96 -15.85 12.84
N LEU A 204 -4.98 -15.02 12.65
CA LEU A 204 -5.03 -13.62 13.08
C LEU A 204 -6.22 -13.40 14.04
N PRO A 205 -6.22 -14.03 15.22
CA PRO A 205 -7.42 -14.13 16.08
C PRO A 205 -7.81 -12.82 16.77
N GLN A 206 -6.89 -11.86 16.88
CA GLN A 206 -7.13 -10.57 17.53
C GLN A 206 -7.61 -9.49 16.55
N ASP A 207 -7.72 -9.82 15.25
CA ASP A 207 -8.06 -8.84 14.22
C ASP A 207 -9.46 -9.05 13.68
N GLN A 208 -10.12 -7.94 13.43
CA GLN A 208 -11.42 -7.96 12.81
C GLN A 208 -11.28 -8.32 11.32
N PRO A 209 -12.17 -9.18 10.77
CA PRO A 209 -12.11 -9.60 9.37
C PRO A 209 -12.06 -8.45 8.36
N HIS A 210 -12.73 -7.32 8.65
CA HIS A 210 -12.73 -6.16 7.76
C HIS A 210 -11.36 -5.46 7.67
N VAL A 211 -10.59 -5.44 8.76
CA VAL A 211 -9.23 -4.87 8.80
C VAL A 211 -8.30 -5.69 7.91
N VAL A 212 -8.36 -7.03 8.05
CA VAL A 212 -7.60 -7.96 7.21
C VAL A 212 -8.03 -7.84 5.75
N THR A 213 -9.33 -7.71 5.48
CA THR A 213 -9.86 -7.50 4.12
C THR A 213 -9.29 -6.22 3.49
N LEU A 214 -9.26 -5.12 4.23
CA LEU A 214 -8.70 -3.84 3.74
C LEU A 214 -7.18 -3.91 3.56
N TYR A 215 -6.48 -4.64 4.41
CA TYR A 215 -5.06 -4.93 4.22
C TYR A 215 -4.83 -5.70 2.92
N ILE A 216 -5.56 -6.78 2.68
CA ILE A 216 -5.50 -7.56 1.44
C ILE A 216 -5.86 -6.67 0.23
N GLN A 217 -6.95 -5.90 0.30
CA GLN A 217 -7.30 -4.97 -0.77
C GLN A 217 -6.19 -3.95 -1.05
N GLN A 218 -5.50 -3.46 -0.02
CA GLN A 218 -4.36 -2.56 -0.18
C GLN A 218 -3.14 -3.28 -0.74
N LEU A 219 -2.88 -4.53 -0.37
CA LEU A 219 -1.82 -5.34 -0.97
C LEU A 219 -2.03 -5.47 -2.48
N TYR A 220 -3.28 -5.64 -2.92
CA TYR A 220 -3.63 -5.88 -4.32
C TYR A 220 -3.69 -4.58 -5.12
N SER A 221 -4.45 -3.60 -4.62
CA SER A 221 -4.69 -2.34 -5.34
C SER A 221 -3.67 -1.25 -5.06
N GLY A 222 -2.91 -1.42 -3.98
CA GLY A 222 -2.00 -0.42 -3.47
C GLY A 222 -2.68 0.82 -2.86
N LYS A 223 -4.01 0.80 -2.69
CA LYS A 223 -4.81 1.88 -2.12
C LYS A 223 -5.65 1.36 -0.96
N ILE A 224 -5.83 2.22 0.04
CA ILE A 224 -6.79 1.98 1.11
C ILE A 224 -8.17 2.41 0.59
N HIS A 225 -9.11 1.47 0.52
CA HIS A 225 -10.46 1.70 0.05
C HIS A 225 -11.42 1.84 1.24
N ILE A 226 -11.66 3.06 1.68
CA ILE A 226 -12.64 3.34 2.74
C ILE A 226 -13.86 4.00 2.10
N THR A 227 -15.02 3.37 2.27
CA THR A 227 -16.31 3.94 1.89
C THR A 227 -16.59 5.13 2.81
N LYS A 228 -16.81 6.30 2.21
CA LYS A 228 -17.21 7.50 2.95
C LYS A 228 -18.65 7.34 3.40
N THR A 229 -18.89 7.39 4.71
CA THR A 229 -20.25 7.41 5.22
C THR A 229 -20.75 8.85 5.11
N ARG A 230 -21.68 9.11 4.19
CA ARG A 230 -22.47 10.35 4.25
C ARG A 230 -23.47 10.17 5.37
N THR A 231 -23.21 10.74 6.54
CA THR A 231 -24.24 10.83 7.57
C THR A 231 -25.34 11.75 7.06
N ARG A 232 -26.56 11.22 7.03
CA ARG A 232 -27.79 11.96 6.79
C ARG A 232 -27.99 12.91 7.98
N ASP A 233 -28.23 14.19 7.69
CA ASP A 233 -28.63 15.29 8.59
C ASP A 233 -28.33 15.13 10.09
N GLY A 234 -27.36 15.91 10.58
CA GLY A 234 -27.19 16.19 12.01
C GLY A 234 -26.45 15.10 12.78
N LEU A 235 -25.13 15.04 12.63
CA LEU A 235 -24.30 14.42 13.68
C LEU A 235 -24.21 15.38 14.87
N ASP A 236 -24.38 14.82 16.06
CA ASP A 236 -23.93 15.44 17.30
C ASP A 236 -22.45 15.82 17.14
N LYS A 237 -22.08 17.05 17.53
CA LYS A 237 -20.74 17.63 17.33
C LYS A 237 -19.61 16.87 18.07
N HIS A 238 -19.96 15.77 18.74
CA HIS A 238 -19.13 15.01 19.67
C HIS A 238 -18.83 13.59 19.20
N GLU A 239 -19.40 13.08 18.10
CA GLU A 239 -19.10 11.74 17.60
C GLU A 239 -18.00 11.75 16.52
N ASN A 240 -17.05 10.81 16.64
CA ASN A 240 -16.00 10.60 15.65
C ASN A 240 -16.63 10.16 14.32
N ILE A 241 -16.14 10.73 13.22
CA ILE A 241 -16.52 10.24 11.90
C ILE A 241 -16.04 8.78 11.77
N PRO A 242 -16.88 7.84 11.28
CA PRO A 242 -16.59 6.40 11.31
C PRO A 242 -15.25 6.00 10.67
N GLU A 243 -14.70 6.84 9.80
CA GLU A 243 -13.44 6.56 9.12
C GLU A 243 -12.22 6.63 10.06
N TYR A 244 -12.23 7.46 11.12
CA TYR A 244 -11.07 7.62 12.01
C TYR A 244 -10.79 6.38 12.87
N PRO A 245 -11.80 5.79 13.56
CA PRO A 245 -11.61 4.51 14.27
C PRO A 245 -11.06 3.41 13.35
N LEU A 246 -11.62 3.27 12.14
CA LEU A 246 -11.15 2.29 11.17
C LEU A 246 -9.70 2.53 10.74
N LEU A 247 -9.33 3.79 10.49
CA LEU A 247 -7.95 4.16 10.16
C LEU A 247 -6.97 3.89 11.32
N ALA A 248 -7.40 4.09 12.57
CA ALA A 248 -6.61 3.72 13.74
C ALA A 248 -6.42 2.19 13.83
N GLU A 249 -7.48 1.40 13.65
CA GLU A 249 -7.39 -0.07 13.61
C GLU A 249 -6.41 -0.55 12.53
N LEU A 250 -6.47 0.04 11.32
CA LEU A 250 -5.56 -0.28 10.23
C LEU A 250 -4.10 0.08 10.55
N LEU A 251 -3.86 1.20 11.23
CA LEU A 251 -2.50 1.57 11.67
C LEU A 251 -1.95 0.57 12.68
N VAL A 252 -2.75 0.22 13.69
CA VAL A 252 -2.38 -0.75 14.72
C VAL A 252 -2.10 -2.12 14.10
N PHE A 253 -2.95 -2.54 13.17
CA PHE A 253 -2.71 -3.76 12.39
C PHE A 253 -1.37 -3.69 11.64
N GLY A 254 -1.10 -2.57 10.98
CA GLY A 254 0.13 -2.32 10.23
C GLY A 254 1.40 -2.36 11.08
N GLU A 255 1.35 -1.89 12.34
CA GLU A 255 2.47 -2.01 13.28
C GLU A 255 2.73 -3.47 13.64
N ARG A 256 1.67 -4.24 13.89
CA ARG A 256 1.78 -5.65 14.28
C ARG A 256 2.27 -6.55 13.14
N VAL A 257 1.78 -6.33 11.92
CA VAL A 257 2.29 -7.05 10.73
C VAL A 257 3.56 -6.43 10.16
N GLN A 258 4.06 -5.33 10.72
CA GLN A 258 5.33 -4.70 10.34
C GLN A 258 5.47 -4.36 8.84
N ASP A 259 4.37 -4.10 8.13
CA ASP A 259 4.41 -3.67 6.73
C ASP A 259 4.52 -2.14 6.65
N ALA A 260 5.73 -1.63 6.42
CA ALA A 260 6.00 -0.20 6.33
C ALA A 260 5.24 0.48 5.17
N ALA A 261 5.09 -0.19 4.03
CA ALA A 261 4.39 0.36 2.88
C ALA A 261 2.87 0.43 3.13
N PHE A 262 2.32 -0.53 3.86
CA PHE A 262 0.93 -0.49 4.31
C PHE A 262 0.72 0.62 5.33
N LYS A 263 1.55 0.71 6.38
CA LYS A 263 1.49 1.81 7.36
C LYS A 263 1.54 3.18 6.70
N ASN A 264 2.47 3.38 5.77
CA ASN A 264 2.57 4.62 5.00
C ASN A 264 1.29 4.92 4.20
N ALA A 265 0.68 3.91 3.56
CA ALA A 265 -0.57 4.08 2.83
C ALA A 265 -1.76 4.42 3.75
N VAL A 266 -1.81 3.85 4.96
CA VAL A 266 -2.84 4.19 5.96
C VAL A 266 -2.62 5.61 6.49
N MET A 267 -1.37 6.02 6.77
CA MET A 267 -1.04 7.40 7.16
C MET A 267 -1.43 8.41 6.09
N ASP A 268 -1.17 8.10 4.82
CA ASP A 268 -1.61 8.93 3.68
C ASP A 268 -3.14 9.09 3.60
N ALA A 269 -3.89 8.06 3.99
CA ALA A 269 -5.35 8.08 4.07
C ALA A 269 -5.83 8.91 5.28
N PHE A 270 -5.15 8.78 6.42
CA PHE A 270 -5.40 9.56 7.64
C PHE A 270 -5.22 11.06 7.39
N LEU A 271 -4.08 11.45 6.84
CA LEU A 271 -3.79 12.83 6.46
C LEU A 271 -4.77 13.35 5.41
N ALA A 272 -5.13 12.51 4.42
CA ALA A 272 -6.12 12.90 3.42
C ALA A 272 -7.49 13.19 4.03
N ARG A 273 -7.89 12.44 5.07
CA ARG A 273 -9.15 12.64 5.77
C ARG A 273 -9.15 13.94 6.58
N ILE A 274 -8.06 14.23 7.28
CA ILE A 274 -7.88 15.46 8.08
C ILE A 274 -8.03 16.71 7.23
N ILE A 275 -7.45 16.72 6.03
CA ILE A 275 -7.47 17.90 5.14
C ILE A 275 -8.71 18.00 4.26
N GLU A 276 -9.55 16.97 4.25
CA GLU A 276 -10.75 16.94 3.42
C GLU A 276 -11.93 17.53 4.20
N PRO A 277 -12.37 18.76 3.87
CA PRO A 277 -13.50 19.36 4.55
C PRO A 277 -14.79 18.60 4.21
N MET A 278 -15.61 18.36 5.22
CA MET A 278 -16.97 17.83 5.11
C MET A 278 -17.92 18.99 5.36
N ASP A 279 -18.74 19.33 4.36
CA ASP A 279 -19.67 20.48 4.41
C ASP A 279 -19.01 21.82 4.80
N GLY A 280 -17.74 21.98 4.42
CA GLY A 280 -16.95 23.19 4.68
C GLY A 280 -16.19 23.19 6.01
N LEU A 281 -16.39 22.18 6.87
CA LEU A 281 -15.71 22.03 8.16
C LEU A 281 -14.64 20.93 8.10
N CYS A 282 -13.49 21.18 8.72
CA CYS A 282 -12.50 20.13 8.95
C CYS A 282 -12.97 19.25 10.11
N SER A 283 -12.68 17.95 10.02
CA SER A 283 -12.89 17.01 11.12
C SER A 283 -11.56 16.41 11.51
N PHE A 284 -11.37 16.16 12.79
CA PHE A 284 -10.11 15.71 13.36
C PHE A 284 -10.34 14.49 14.26
N PRO A 285 -9.35 13.58 14.36
CA PRO A 285 -9.44 12.42 15.24
C PRO A 285 -9.49 12.88 16.71
N VAL A 286 -10.49 12.44 17.46
CA VAL A 286 -10.61 12.71 18.91
C VAL A 286 -10.80 11.42 19.72
N THR A 287 -10.76 11.54 21.05
CA THR A 287 -11.16 10.54 22.07
C THR A 287 -10.87 9.08 21.70
N THR A 288 -11.82 8.37 21.08
CA THR A 288 -11.73 6.93 20.80
C THR A 288 -10.61 6.58 19.84
N THR A 289 -10.34 7.42 18.85
CA THR A 289 -9.29 7.18 17.86
C THR A 289 -7.90 7.32 18.49
N ILE A 290 -7.73 8.33 19.35
CA ILE A 290 -6.49 8.56 20.10
C ILE A 290 -6.24 7.39 21.05
N ASP A 291 -7.26 6.99 21.79
CA ASP A 291 -7.14 5.92 22.77
C ASP A 291 -6.81 4.58 22.12
N THR A 292 -7.43 4.23 20.99
CA THR A 292 -7.07 3.04 20.20
C THR A 292 -5.59 3.06 19.78
N ILE A 293 -5.09 4.20 19.31
CA ILE A 293 -3.68 4.35 18.90
C ILE A 293 -2.76 4.22 20.10
N TYR A 294 -3.01 4.93 21.20
CA TYR A 294 -2.12 4.93 22.36
C TYR A 294 -2.12 3.58 23.10
N LYS A 295 -3.27 2.91 23.24
CA LYS A 295 -3.33 1.57 23.86
C LYS A 295 -2.58 0.50 23.08
N SER A 296 -2.43 0.67 21.77
CA SER A 296 -1.99 -0.40 20.86
C SER A 296 -0.68 -0.12 20.14
N THR A 297 -0.01 1.00 20.43
CA THR A 297 1.29 1.37 19.85
C THR A 297 2.29 1.71 20.95
N MET A 298 3.59 1.62 20.66
CA MET A 298 4.65 1.97 21.62
C MET A 298 4.97 3.46 21.60
N SER A 299 5.63 3.95 22.66
CA SER A 299 6.23 5.28 22.70
C SER A 299 7.16 5.50 21.50
N GLY A 300 7.03 6.64 20.83
CA GLY A 300 7.79 6.96 19.61
C GLY A 300 7.15 6.49 18.30
N SER A 301 5.97 5.85 18.32
CA SER A 301 5.22 5.59 17.09
C SER A 301 4.85 6.89 16.38
N VAL A 302 5.03 6.92 15.06
CA VAL A 302 4.64 8.04 14.19
C VAL A 302 3.13 8.32 14.25
N ALA A 303 2.31 7.33 14.59
CA ALA A 303 0.87 7.50 14.77
C ALA A 303 0.55 8.35 16.02
N ARG A 304 1.25 8.11 17.14
CA ARG A 304 1.13 8.93 18.36
C ARG A 304 1.58 10.37 18.10
N GLN A 305 2.69 10.53 17.38
CA GLN A 305 3.20 11.85 16.98
C GLN A 305 2.19 12.62 16.12
N LEU A 306 1.55 11.96 15.14
CA LEU A 306 0.49 12.58 14.35
C LEU A 306 -0.67 13.06 15.25
N MET A 307 -1.11 12.26 16.21
CA MET A 307 -2.19 12.66 17.13
C MET A 307 -1.80 13.92 17.90
N VAL A 308 -0.59 13.97 18.46
CA VAL A 308 -0.11 15.15 19.19
C VAL A 308 -0.04 16.37 18.29
N ASP A 309 0.62 16.28 17.14
CA ASP A 309 0.79 17.40 16.21
C ASP A 309 -0.57 17.96 15.76
N VAL A 310 -1.54 17.10 15.47
CA VAL A 310 -2.90 17.54 15.11
C VAL A 310 -3.56 18.32 16.24
N HIS A 311 -3.41 17.89 17.49
CA HIS A 311 -4.03 18.56 18.64
C HIS A 311 -3.30 19.85 19.03
N VAL A 312 -1.98 19.90 18.88
CA VAL A 312 -1.19 21.12 19.11
C VAL A 312 -1.56 22.20 18.09
N LEU A 313 -1.72 21.81 16.82
CA LEU A 313 -1.96 22.75 15.71
C LEU A 313 -3.43 23.18 15.58
N PHE A 314 -4.37 22.29 15.85
CA PHE A 314 -5.80 22.50 15.55
C PHE A 314 -6.72 22.31 16.75
N GLY A 315 -6.20 21.85 17.89
CA GLY A 315 -7.01 21.54 19.06
C GLY A 315 -7.64 22.77 19.70
N TYR A 316 -8.82 22.56 20.27
CA TYR A 316 -9.55 23.54 21.08
C TYR A 316 -9.85 22.95 22.45
N GLU A 317 -10.17 23.82 23.42
CA GLU A 317 -10.51 23.42 24.79
C GLU A 317 -11.56 22.30 24.84
N HIS A 318 -12.61 22.39 24.02
CA HIS A 318 -13.71 21.41 24.00
C HIS A 318 -13.31 20.00 23.49
N TRP A 319 -12.09 19.80 22.98
CA TRP A 319 -11.59 18.46 22.62
C TRP A 319 -11.07 17.70 23.84
N ILE A 320 -10.72 18.42 24.91
CA ILE A 320 -10.33 17.84 26.19
C ILE A 320 -11.54 17.94 27.12
N THR A 321 -12.26 16.83 27.26
CA THR A 321 -13.39 16.74 28.19
C THR A 321 -12.91 16.95 29.64
N PRO A 322 -13.76 17.47 30.53
CA PRO A 322 -13.39 17.71 31.93
C PRO A 322 -13.25 16.42 32.76
N ARG A 323 -13.52 15.25 32.17
CA ARG A 323 -13.43 13.93 32.81
C ARG A 323 -12.11 13.26 32.44
N PRO A 324 -11.13 13.19 33.35
CA PRO A 324 -9.81 12.63 33.05
C PRO A 324 -9.85 11.17 32.57
N GLU A 325 -10.86 10.41 33.00
CA GLU A 325 -11.09 9.01 32.62
C GLU A 325 -11.43 8.82 31.13
N ASP A 326 -11.88 9.87 30.43
CA ASP A 326 -12.20 9.81 29.00
C ASP A 326 -10.93 9.90 28.12
N HIS A 327 -9.78 10.23 28.72
CA HIS A 327 -8.54 10.51 27.99
C HIS A 327 -7.45 9.51 28.31
N ASN A 328 -6.66 9.19 27.29
CA ASN A 328 -5.44 8.42 27.48
C ASN A 328 -4.38 9.28 28.20
N LYS A 329 -3.89 8.79 29.35
CA LYS A 329 -2.95 9.54 30.20
C LYS A 329 -1.62 9.86 29.50
N GLU A 330 -1.09 8.90 28.74
CA GLU A 330 0.15 9.09 27.97
C GLU A 330 -0.05 10.16 26.89
N PHE A 331 -1.20 10.15 26.22
CA PHE A 331 -1.54 11.19 25.24
C PHE A 331 -1.58 12.58 25.87
N LEU A 332 -2.24 12.74 27.03
CA LEU A 332 -2.31 14.05 27.69
C LEU A 332 -0.91 14.57 28.09
N MET A 333 -0.02 13.67 28.51
CA MET A 333 1.36 14.03 28.80
C MET A 333 2.12 14.47 27.54
N ASP A 334 2.03 13.70 26.46
CA ASP A 334 2.69 14.02 25.19
C ASP A 334 2.12 15.32 24.57
N LEU A 335 0.81 15.53 24.67
CA LEU A 335 0.13 16.75 24.26
C LEU A 335 0.60 17.97 25.06
N ALA A 336 0.67 17.86 26.40
CA ALA A 336 1.14 18.94 27.24
C ALA A 336 2.59 19.35 26.89
N ARG A 337 3.46 18.36 26.65
CA ARG A 337 4.83 18.61 26.19
C ARG A 337 4.87 19.31 24.83
N GLY A 338 4.12 18.79 23.85
CA GLY A 338 4.06 19.38 22.50
C GLY A 338 3.53 20.83 22.52
N MET A 339 2.56 21.13 23.39
CA MET A 339 2.06 22.50 23.59
C MET A 339 3.12 23.43 24.20
N MET A 340 3.94 22.94 25.14
CA MET A 340 5.03 23.73 25.73
C MET A 340 6.13 24.02 24.71
N GLU A 341 6.50 23.04 23.89
CA GLU A 341 7.47 23.18 22.80
C GLU A 341 6.98 24.21 21.77
N ALA A 342 5.75 24.09 21.29
CA ALA A 342 5.16 25.03 20.33
C ALA A 342 5.07 26.47 20.88
N ARG A 343 4.85 26.62 22.20
CA ARG A 343 4.85 27.93 22.86
C ARG A 343 6.25 28.54 22.88
N ALA A 344 7.29 27.76 23.16
CA ALA A 344 8.67 28.23 23.17
C ALA A 344 9.13 28.72 21.78
N GLU A 345 8.59 28.14 20.71
CA GLU A 345 8.86 28.53 19.32
C GLU A 345 8.11 29.80 18.85
N GLY A 346 7.27 30.41 19.71
CA GLY A 346 6.61 31.69 19.43
C GLY A 346 5.42 31.63 18.44
N ASN A 347 4.90 30.44 18.14
CA ASN A 347 4.03 30.18 16.99
C ASN A 347 2.56 29.80 17.32
N TRP A 348 1.98 30.24 18.45
CA TRP A 348 0.66 29.70 18.82
C TRP A 348 -0.53 30.64 18.56
N GLN A 349 -1.28 30.32 17.49
CA GLN A 349 -2.74 30.47 17.43
C GLN A 349 -3.36 29.24 16.75
N PRO A 350 -4.49 28.68 17.25
CA PRO A 350 -5.18 27.55 16.63
C PRO A 350 -5.58 27.87 15.18
N ILE A 351 -5.18 27.02 14.24
CA ILE A 351 -5.42 27.25 12.83
C ILE A 351 -6.84 26.79 12.47
N GLN A 352 -7.73 27.72 12.09
CA GLN A 352 -9.13 27.40 11.74
C GLN A 352 -9.37 26.98 10.29
N ASN A 353 -8.36 27.05 9.41
CA ASN A 353 -8.56 26.95 7.96
C ASN A 353 -7.86 25.72 7.35
N ALA A 354 -8.63 24.86 6.67
CA ALA A 354 -8.14 23.72 5.88
C ALA A 354 -6.98 24.09 4.93
N ALA A 355 -6.98 25.32 4.42
CA ALA A 355 -5.94 25.85 3.55
C ALA A 355 -4.58 26.05 4.25
N LEU A 356 -4.57 26.24 5.57
CA LEU A 356 -3.35 26.34 6.37
C LEU A 356 -2.86 24.98 6.87
N VAL A 357 -3.73 23.98 7.06
CA VAL A 357 -3.34 22.62 7.49
C VAL A 357 -2.22 22.06 6.60
N MET A 358 -2.42 22.18 5.27
CA MET A 358 -1.46 21.76 4.24
C MET A 358 -0.16 22.57 4.19
N SER A 359 -0.10 23.74 4.85
CA SER A 359 1.09 24.60 4.87
C SER A 359 1.89 24.51 6.17
N VAL A 360 1.34 23.84 7.19
CA VAL A 360 1.93 23.79 8.54
C VAL A 360 2.30 22.36 8.94
N MET A 361 1.62 21.34 8.41
CA MET A 361 2.02 19.95 8.61
C MET A 361 2.97 19.47 7.51
N ASP A 362 4.17 19.04 7.89
CA ASP A 362 5.06 18.27 7.03
C ASP A 362 4.60 16.80 6.99
N PHE A 363 3.92 16.40 5.92
CA PHE A 363 3.39 15.06 5.77
C PHE A 363 4.47 13.98 5.65
N ASP A 364 5.68 14.33 5.23
CA ASP A 364 6.77 13.36 5.07
C ASP A 364 7.40 12.98 6.41
N ARG A 365 7.15 13.77 7.47
CA ARG A 365 7.51 13.46 8.86
C ARG A 365 6.86 12.17 9.37
N TYR A 366 5.68 11.83 8.87
CA TYR A 366 4.88 10.70 9.37
C TYR A 366 5.09 9.39 8.60
N HIS A 367 6.01 9.37 7.63
CA HIS A 367 6.29 8.21 6.80
C HIS A 367 7.56 7.48 7.25
N GLN A 368 7.47 6.15 7.38
CA GLN A 368 8.65 5.32 7.64
C GLN A 368 9.55 5.31 6.40
N ASN A 369 10.86 5.47 6.61
CA ASN A 369 11.94 5.53 5.59
C ASN A 369 12.00 6.79 4.70
N SER A 370 11.44 7.94 5.10
CA SER A 370 11.47 9.18 4.29
C SER A 370 12.87 9.76 4.04
N LYS A 371 13.93 9.22 4.67
CA LYS A 371 15.33 9.65 4.49
C LYS A 371 16.13 8.86 3.44
N ALA A 372 15.59 7.80 2.82
CA ALA A 372 16.35 6.95 1.90
C ALA A 372 16.41 7.44 0.43
N ALA A 373 15.79 8.58 0.09
CA ALA A 373 15.77 9.14 -1.27
C ALA A 373 16.53 10.47 -1.41
N LYS A 374 17.50 10.71 -0.52
CA LYS A 374 18.52 11.75 -0.68
C LYS A 374 19.88 11.10 -0.51
N ASN A 375 20.41 10.55 -1.59
CA ASN A 375 21.82 10.57 -1.99
C ASN A 375 21.93 10.02 -3.40
#